data_AF-A0A1V1UIZ9-F1
#
_entry.id   AF-A0A1V1UIZ9-F1
#
_cell.length_a   1.000
_cell.length_b   1.000
_cell.length_c   1.000
_cell.angle_alpha   90.00
_cell.angle_beta   90.00
_cell.angle_gamma   90.00
#
_symmetry.space_group_name_H-M   'P 1'
#
loop_
_entity.id
_entity.type
_entity.pdbx_description
1 polymer ?
#
loop_
_entity_poly.entity_id
_entity_poly.type
_entity_poly.pdbx_seq_one_letter_code
_entity_poly.pdbx_strand_id
1 'polypeptide(L)'
;MAAIRGMLAPHCSVLRNGQRVNVDAADLLPGDIVPVEAGDRVPADLRLIEARGLKTEEAILTGESVPTDRATAPVGQRTKSQQ
;
A
#
# COMPACT_ATOMS: atom_id res chain seq x y z
N MET A 1 -17.71 -4.84 -22.36
CA MET A 1 -17.23 -4.02 -21.22
C MET A 1 -16.13 -4.66 -20.37
N ALA A 2 -15.76 -5.95 -20.55
CA ALA A 2 -14.71 -6.59 -19.74
C ALA A 2 -13.26 -6.17 -20.10
N ALA A 3 -12.94 -6.04 -21.39
CA ALA A 3 -11.56 -5.76 -21.84
C ALA A 3 -10.99 -4.40 -21.36
N ILE A 4 -11.82 -3.35 -21.31
CA ILE A 4 -11.40 -2.02 -20.85
C ILE A 4 -11.13 -2.00 -19.35
N ARG A 5 -11.86 -2.80 -18.55
CA ARG A 5 -11.61 -2.90 -17.10
C ARG A 5 -10.22 -3.49 -16.81
N GLY A 6 -9.78 -4.48 -17.58
CA GLY A 6 -8.43 -5.05 -17.44
C GLY A 6 -7.32 -4.04 -17.79
N MET A 7 -7.51 -3.23 -18.83
CA MET A 7 -6.53 -2.19 -19.22
C MET A 7 -6.41 -1.03 -18.20
N LEU A 8 -7.42 -0.85 -17.35
CA LEU A 8 -7.45 0.17 -16.29
C LEU A 8 -7.16 -0.43 -14.91
N ALA A 9 -6.90 -1.73 -14.83
CA ALA A 9 -6.61 -2.38 -13.57
C ALA A 9 -5.31 -1.78 -13.00
N PRO A 10 -5.29 -1.36 -11.73
CA PRO A 10 -4.05 -0.92 -11.11
C PRO A 10 -3.07 -2.10 -11.09
N HIS A 11 -1.86 -1.86 -11.58
CA HIS A 11 -0.75 -2.80 -11.49
C HIS A 11 0.17 -2.41 -10.35
N CYS A 12 0.96 -3.36 -9.86
CA CYS A 12 1.99 -3.13 -8.85
C CYS A 12 3.17 -4.09 -9.00
N SER A 13 4.33 -3.66 -8.50
CA SER A 13 5.52 -4.50 -8.43
C SER A 13 5.52 -5.36 -7.17
N VAL A 14 5.85 -6.63 -7.31
CA VAL A 14 6.11 -7.58 -6.20
C VAL A 14 7.47 -8.23 -6.37
N LEU A 15 8.13 -8.58 -5.26
CA LEU A 15 9.37 -9.34 -5.26
C LEU A 15 9.06 -10.82 -5.07
N ARG A 16 9.20 -11.61 -6.12
CA ARG A 16 8.99 -13.07 -6.12
C ARG A 16 10.25 -13.76 -6.64
N ASN A 17 10.73 -14.79 -5.95
CA ASN A 17 11.97 -15.50 -6.30
C ASN A 17 13.19 -14.58 -6.49
N GLY A 18 13.27 -13.50 -5.70
CA GLY A 18 14.35 -12.50 -5.78
C GLY A 18 14.28 -11.56 -6.99
N GLN A 19 13.20 -11.61 -7.79
CA GLN A 19 13.02 -10.74 -8.96
C GLN A 19 11.76 -9.88 -8.81
N ARG A 20 11.84 -8.64 -9.31
CA ARG A 20 10.67 -7.76 -9.41
C ARG A 20 9.79 -8.24 -10.57
N VAL A 21 8.54 -8.53 -10.26
CA VAL A 21 7.51 -8.93 -11.20
C VAL A 21 6.38 -7.92 -11.11
N ASN A 22 5.86 -7.47 -12.25
CA ASN A 22 4.66 -6.63 -12.28
C ASN A 22 3.44 -7.54 -12.35
N VAL A 23 2.46 -7.31 -11.49
CA VAL A 23 1.22 -8.08 -11.42
C VAL A 23 0.03 -7.13 -11.34
N ASP A 24 -1.16 -7.61 -11.69
CA ASP A 24 -2.39 -6.90 -11.39
C ASP A 24 -2.54 -6.83 -9.88
N ALA A 25 -2.98 -5.67 -9.35
CA ALA A 25 -3.17 -5.53 -7.90
C ALA A 25 -4.21 -6.52 -7.35
N ALA A 26 -5.10 -7.02 -8.20
CA ALA A 26 -6.06 -8.07 -7.86
C ALA A 26 -5.43 -9.46 -7.65
N ASP A 27 -4.22 -9.68 -8.18
CA ASP A 27 -3.48 -10.95 -8.09
C ASP A 27 -2.45 -10.97 -6.93
N LEU A 28 -2.47 -9.94 -6.08
CA LEU A 28 -1.69 -9.92 -4.83
C LEU A 28 -2.18 -10.99 -3.87
N LEU A 29 -1.24 -11.69 -3.25
CA LEU A 29 -1.53 -12.70 -2.24
C LEU A 29 -0.83 -12.37 -0.91
N PRO A 30 -1.41 -12.78 0.23
CA PRO A 30 -0.71 -12.69 1.51
C PRO A 30 0.64 -13.38 1.45
N GLY A 31 1.71 -12.67 1.85
CA GLY A 31 3.09 -13.14 1.79
C GLY A 31 3.91 -12.52 0.66
N ASP A 32 3.29 -11.83 -0.29
CA ASP A 32 4.03 -11.03 -1.28
C ASP A 32 4.81 -9.89 -0.60
N ILE A 33 6.03 -9.66 -1.09
CA ILE A 33 6.83 -8.48 -0.71
C ILE A 33 6.61 -7.41 -1.76
N VAL A 34 6.04 -6.28 -1.35
CA VAL A 34 5.68 -5.18 -2.24
C VAL A 34 6.63 -4.01 -1.99
N PRO A 35 7.60 -3.72 -2.89
CA PRO A 35 8.32 -2.45 -2.85
C PRO A 35 7.35 -1.31 -3.14
N VAL A 36 7.38 -0.27 -2.31
CA VAL A 36 6.57 0.94 -2.47
C VAL A 36 7.49 2.14 -2.54
N GLU A 37 7.34 2.94 -3.59
CA GLU A 37 8.15 4.11 -3.89
C GLU A 37 7.28 5.39 -3.92
N ALA A 38 7.93 6.55 -3.95
CA ALA A 38 7.20 7.82 -3.97
C ALA A 38 6.39 7.96 -5.26
N GLY A 39 5.09 8.27 -5.11
CA GLY A 39 4.15 8.37 -6.23
C GLY A 39 3.35 7.09 -6.50
N ASP A 40 3.72 5.97 -5.88
CA ASP A 40 2.94 4.75 -5.97
C ASP A 40 1.62 4.89 -5.22
N ARG A 41 0.58 4.27 -5.76
CA ARG A 41 -0.62 3.97 -4.98
C ARG A 41 -0.40 2.67 -4.24
N VAL A 42 -0.74 2.65 -2.97
CA VAL A 42 -0.69 1.44 -2.15
C VAL A 42 -1.73 0.44 -2.68
N PRO A 43 -1.34 -0.76 -3.18
CA PRO A 43 -2.24 -1.64 -3.93
C PRO A 43 -3.18 -2.48 -3.07
N ALA A 44 -2.84 -2.67 -1.79
CA ALA A 44 -3.60 -3.45 -0.81
C ALA A 44 -3.24 -2.99 0.61
N ASP A 45 -3.91 -3.51 1.64
CA ASP A 45 -3.46 -3.30 3.02
C ASP A 45 -2.13 -4.03 3.25
N LEU A 46 -1.07 -3.27 3.53
CA LEU A 46 0.28 -3.79 3.69
C LEU A 46 0.78 -3.69 5.13
N ARG A 47 1.60 -4.66 5.52
CA ARG A 47 2.45 -4.54 6.71
C ARG A 47 3.82 -4.01 6.30
N LEU A 48 4.22 -2.86 6.85
CA LEU A 48 5.56 -2.34 6.67
C LEU A 48 6.58 -3.21 7.42
N ILE A 49 7.52 -3.76 6.66
CA ILE A 49 8.67 -4.53 7.16
C ILE A 49 9.96 -3.69 7.15
N GLU A 50 10.08 -2.77 6.19
CA GLU A 50 11.14 -1.76 6.08
C GLU A 50 10.52 -0.44 5.59
N ALA A 51 11.01 0.70 6.09
CA ALA A 51 10.57 2.02 5.66
C ALA A 51 11.69 3.06 5.83
N ARG A 52 11.82 3.98 4.86
CA ARG A 52 12.78 5.09 4.91
C ARG A 52 12.10 6.37 4.44
N GLY A 53 11.73 7.24 5.39
CA GLY A 53 11.05 8.51 5.08
C GLY A 53 9.70 8.33 4.38
N LEU A 54 9.02 7.19 4.59
CA LEU A 54 7.74 6.89 3.96
C LEU A 54 6.65 7.79 4.55
N LYS A 55 6.02 8.57 3.69
CA LYS A 55 4.84 9.38 4.00
C LYS A 55 3.70 8.98 3.08
N THR A 56 2.49 8.97 3.59
CA THR A 56 1.28 8.60 2.82
C THR A 56 0.28 9.73 2.84
N GLU A 57 -0.35 9.97 1.69
CA GLU A 57 -1.49 10.86 1.56
C GLU A 57 -2.79 10.07 1.82
N GLU A 58 -3.59 10.51 2.78
CA GLU A 58 -4.78 9.79 3.23
C GLU A 58 -6.07 10.59 3.08
N ALA A 59 -6.08 11.70 2.34
CA ALA A 59 -7.28 12.52 2.15
C ALA A 59 -8.52 11.72 1.71
N ILE A 60 -8.34 10.66 0.90
CA ILE A 60 -9.44 9.80 0.46
C ILE A 60 -10.01 8.94 1.60
N LEU A 61 -9.20 8.58 2.60
CA LEU A 61 -9.56 7.70 3.70
C LEU A 61 -9.98 8.46 4.97
N THR A 62 -9.32 9.58 5.26
CA THR A 62 -9.48 10.34 6.51
C THR A 62 -10.03 11.74 6.30
N GLY A 63 -9.95 12.29 5.08
CA GLY A 63 -10.27 13.69 4.79
C GLY A 63 -9.12 14.67 5.09
N GLU A 64 -8.02 14.19 5.67
CA GLU A 64 -6.86 15.01 6.01
C GLU A 64 -5.86 15.03 4.85
N SER A 65 -5.49 16.23 4.40
CA SER A 65 -4.61 16.44 3.24
C SER A 65 -3.12 16.57 3.58
N VAL A 66 -2.77 16.38 4.85
CA VAL A 66 -1.39 16.47 5.32
C VAL A 66 -0.76 15.07 5.30
N PRO A 67 0.33 14.85 4.55
CA PRO A 67 0.99 13.55 4.51
C PRO A 67 1.45 13.10 5.90
N THR A 68 1.14 11.85 6.25
CA THR A 68 1.47 11.28 7.55
C THR A 68 2.61 10.28 7.44
N ASP A 69 3.58 10.36 8.36
CA ASP A 69 4.72 9.44 8.43
C ASP A 69 4.29 8.02 8.80
N ARG A 70 4.97 7.03 8.21
CA ARG A 70 4.76 5.62 8.50
C ARG A 70 6.03 4.97 9.02
N ALA A 71 5.84 4.07 9.98
CA ALA A 71 6.91 3.32 10.61
C ALA A 71 6.57 1.82 10.67
N THR A 72 7.60 0.99 10.82
CA THR A 72 7.48 -0.47 10.93
C THR A 72 7.03 -0.93 12.31
N ALA A 73 7.16 -0.08 13.32
CA ALA A 73 6.69 -0.33 14.67
C ALA A 73 5.18 -0.58 14.66
N PRO A 74 4.67 -1.56 15.44
CA PRO A 74 3.25 -1.74 15.61
C PRO A 74 2.59 -0.45 16.08
N VAL A 75 1.45 -0.09 15.50
CA VAL A 75 0.61 0.97 16.05
C VAL A 75 0.12 0.56 17.43
N GLY A 76 0.01 1.53 18.34
CA GLY A 76 -0.53 1.31 19.68
C GLY A 76 -1.93 0.71 19.61
N GLN A 77 -2.34 0.00 20.67
CA GLN A 77 -3.72 -0.44 20.78
C GLN A 77 -4.63 0.78 20.69
N ARG A 78 -5.63 0.69 19.82
CA ARG A 78 -6.61 1.74 19.62
C ARG A 78 -7.52 1.78 20.85
N THR A 79 -7.07 2.44 21.92
CA THR A 79 -7.93 2.76 23.05
C THR A 79 -8.99 3.73 22.54
N LYS A 80 -10.27 3.37 22.71
CA LYS A 80 -11.38 4.30 22.46
C LYS A 80 -11.28 5.42 23.49
N SER A 81 -10.45 6.43 23.24
CA SER A 81 -10.50 7.68 23.97
C SER A 81 -11.71 8.46 23.45
N GLN A 82 -12.81 8.32 24.20
CA GLN A 82 -13.77 9.35 24.59
C GLN A 82 -14.02 10.48 23.57
N GLN A 83 -15.25 10.49 23.03
CA GLN A 83 -15.98 11.75 22.87
C GLN A 83 -16.23 12.34 24.26
#